data_AF-A0AAN1JBA6-F1
#
_entry.id   AF-A0AAN1JBA6-F1
#
_cell.length_a   1.000
_cell.length_b   1.000
_cell.length_c   1.000
_cell.angle_alpha   90.00
_cell.angle_beta   90.00
_cell.angle_gamma   90.00
#
_symmetry.space_group_name_H-M   'P 1'
#
loop_
_entity.id
_entity.type
_entity.pdbx_description
1 polymer ?
#
loop_
_entity_poly.entity_id
_entity_poly.type
_entity_poly.pdbx_seq_one_letter_code
_entity_poly.pdbx_strand_id
1 'polypeptide(L)'
;MRNDLLQPGLHGAFVADGFDALPAAARPPRTGDKLAGLRLAVKDVFDIAGLRTGSGNLAWRDQQPVAARTALAVLGLLEEGAQWIGKTVTDELTYSLAGVNAHYGTPVNPADPARIPGGSSSGSVVAVAAGHADIALGTDCGGSVRLPASYCGVWGMRPTHGRIATDGCLTLAHSFDTVGWFARDGRTLADIFEVLARSVVMAGDEPFALHVPRNLLACVDAQVAARFEASLQVLGDVVTFVAPEASLADWAQAFRALQAAEIAQRYGPWARAHAASFGSDVGARFEMSLTITHEQIADAQRVRVEAIRAMADALPQGSYWLVPTVPGVAPRADASAQTVDNTRARSQQMLCVAGLAGLPQVNMPWMSFDGAPVGLSLIGARGADEGVLRTARAVHEAMR
;
A
#
# COMPACT_ATOMS: atom_id res chain seq x y z
N MET A 1 -20.23 -0.45 18.44
CA MET A 1 -19.58 0.52 17.53
C MET A 1 -20.42 1.78 17.49
N ARG A 2 -19.78 2.95 17.56
CA ARG A 2 -20.42 4.24 17.36
C ARG A 2 -20.85 4.34 15.89
N ASN A 3 -22.15 4.22 15.63
CA ASN A 3 -22.73 4.12 14.27
C ASN A 3 -22.64 5.43 13.46
N ASP A 4 -22.12 6.50 14.07
CA ASP A 4 -21.97 7.86 13.53
C ASP A 4 -20.57 8.15 12.98
N LEU A 5 -19.58 7.26 13.19
CA LEU A 5 -18.21 7.48 12.70
C LEU A 5 -18.00 7.07 11.25
N LEU A 6 -18.86 6.22 10.70
CA LEU A 6 -18.74 5.64 9.36
C LEU A 6 -19.94 6.00 8.50
N GLN A 7 -19.71 6.11 7.20
CA GLN A 7 -20.81 6.22 6.24
C GLN A 7 -21.54 4.86 6.12
N PRO A 8 -22.86 4.79 6.38
CA PRO A 8 -23.62 3.54 6.30
C PRO A 8 -23.65 2.93 4.90
N GLY A 9 -23.75 1.61 4.81
CA GLY A 9 -23.97 0.89 3.54
C GLY A 9 -22.75 0.76 2.62
N LEU A 10 -21.59 1.28 3.02
CA LEU A 10 -20.38 1.29 2.17
C LEU A 10 -19.27 0.36 2.67
N HIS A 11 -19.62 -0.84 3.15
CA HIS A 11 -18.67 -1.83 3.68
C HIS A 11 -17.74 -1.29 4.80
N GLY A 12 -18.14 -0.22 5.49
CA GLY A 12 -17.29 0.47 6.47
C GLY A 12 -16.05 1.13 5.86
N ALA A 13 -16.01 1.36 4.54
CA ALA A 13 -14.86 1.90 3.85
C ALA A 13 -14.61 3.39 4.14
N PHE A 14 -15.67 4.15 4.41
CA PHE A 14 -15.61 5.60 4.52
C PHE A 14 -15.90 6.09 5.94
N VAL A 15 -15.13 7.08 6.37
CA VAL A 15 -15.48 7.85 7.56
C VAL A 15 -16.66 8.76 7.24
N ALA A 16 -17.55 8.99 8.21
CA ALA A 16 -18.72 9.84 8.01
C ALA A 16 -18.32 11.31 7.80
N ASP A 17 -17.26 11.76 8.45
CA ASP A 17 -16.78 13.14 8.37
C ASP A 17 -16.24 13.48 6.97
N GLY A 18 -16.85 14.46 6.31
CA GLY A 18 -16.46 14.91 4.98
C GLY A 18 -16.81 13.98 3.83
N PHE A 19 -17.68 12.99 4.07
CA PHE A 19 -18.30 12.19 3.00
C PHE A 19 -19.23 13.08 2.15
N ASP A 20 -19.15 12.96 0.83
CA ASP A 20 -19.83 13.79 -0.19
C ASP A 20 -19.61 15.32 -0.08
N ALA A 21 -18.75 15.78 0.84
CA ALA A 21 -18.37 17.17 0.94
C ALA A 21 -17.40 17.52 -0.19
N LEU A 22 -17.90 18.18 -1.24
CA LEU A 22 -17.10 18.59 -2.40
C LEU A 22 -15.93 19.50 -1.96
N PRO A 23 -14.67 19.07 -2.14
CA PRO A 23 -13.52 19.92 -1.88
C PRO A 23 -13.56 21.14 -2.80
N ALA A 24 -13.12 22.31 -2.33
CA ALA A 24 -13.18 23.56 -3.10
C ALA A 24 -12.46 23.51 -4.47
N ALA A 25 -11.51 22.59 -4.63
CA ALA A 25 -10.78 22.39 -5.88
C ALA A 25 -11.48 21.43 -6.87
N ALA A 26 -12.58 20.79 -6.47
CA ALA A 26 -13.35 19.93 -7.35
C ALA A 26 -13.97 20.78 -8.47
N ARG A 27 -13.73 20.38 -9.72
CA ARG A 27 -14.27 21.03 -10.91
C ARG A 27 -15.04 20.03 -11.76
N PRO A 28 -16.00 20.47 -12.59
CA PRO A 28 -16.64 19.57 -13.55
C PRO A 28 -15.59 18.97 -14.50
N PRO A 29 -15.77 17.70 -14.94
CA PRO A 29 -14.91 17.10 -15.95
C PRO A 29 -14.95 17.89 -17.26
N ARG A 30 -13.82 17.99 -17.94
CA ARG A 30 -13.67 18.62 -19.27
C ARG A 30 -13.23 17.58 -20.30
N THR A 31 -13.53 17.85 -21.57
CA THR A 31 -13.02 17.04 -22.67
C THR A 31 -11.49 17.01 -22.64
N GLY A 32 -10.91 15.81 -22.60
CA GLY A 32 -9.46 15.59 -22.54
C GLY A 32 -8.90 15.33 -21.14
N ASP A 33 -9.69 15.53 -20.08
CA ASP A 33 -9.31 15.17 -18.71
C ASP A 33 -9.10 13.65 -18.60
N LYS A 34 -7.96 13.24 -18.04
CA LYS A 34 -7.58 11.82 -17.99
C LYS A 34 -8.45 10.98 -17.07
N LEU A 35 -9.00 11.59 -16.01
CA LEU A 35 -9.75 10.92 -14.95
C LEU A 35 -11.21 11.38 -14.92
N ALA A 36 -11.71 11.92 -16.04
CA ALA A 36 -13.04 12.46 -16.18
C ALA A 36 -14.13 11.51 -15.65
N GLY A 37 -14.80 11.92 -14.57
CA GLY A 37 -15.94 11.18 -14.01
C GLY A 37 -15.56 9.96 -13.17
N LEU A 38 -14.28 9.63 -13.01
CA LEU A 38 -13.85 8.56 -12.11
C LEU A 38 -14.06 8.99 -10.66
N ARG A 39 -14.75 8.16 -9.88
CA ARG A 39 -15.01 8.47 -8.48
C ARG A 39 -13.78 8.16 -7.63
N LEU A 40 -13.34 9.14 -6.85
CA LEU A 40 -12.11 9.16 -6.06
C LEU A 40 -12.43 9.03 -4.57
N ALA A 41 -11.91 7.97 -3.97
CA ALA A 41 -11.83 7.81 -2.52
C ALA A 41 -10.41 8.11 -2.02
N VAL A 42 -10.27 8.72 -0.84
CA VAL A 42 -8.95 9.15 -0.36
C VAL A 42 -8.75 8.69 1.08
N LYS A 43 -7.63 8.02 1.37
CA LYS A 43 -7.29 7.63 2.75
C LYS A 43 -7.31 8.84 3.70
N ASP A 44 -7.81 8.67 4.93
CA ASP A 44 -7.87 9.73 5.95
C ASP A 44 -6.49 10.08 6.55
N VAL A 45 -5.50 10.29 5.69
CA VAL A 45 -4.14 10.79 5.98
C VAL A 45 -3.76 11.94 5.05
N PHE A 46 -4.59 12.23 4.05
CA PHE A 46 -4.43 13.35 3.15
C PHE A 46 -5.29 14.51 3.62
N ASP A 47 -4.67 15.68 3.73
CA ASP A 47 -5.34 16.93 4.03
C ASP A 47 -6.33 17.28 2.92
N ILE A 48 -7.52 17.68 3.32
CA ILE A 48 -8.58 18.18 2.43
C ILE A 48 -9.02 19.52 2.99
N ALA A 49 -8.96 20.58 2.19
CA ALA A 49 -9.31 21.91 2.64
C ALA A 49 -10.73 21.93 3.27
N GLY A 50 -10.83 22.41 4.50
CA GLY A 50 -12.09 22.46 5.26
C GLY A 50 -12.40 21.22 6.11
N LEU A 51 -11.58 20.16 6.06
CA LEU A 51 -11.73 18.96 6.87
C LEU A 51 -10.53 18.76 7.81
N ARG A 52 -10.71 17.94 8.86
CA ARG A 52 -9.62 17.46 9.70
C ARG A 52 -9.10 16.12 9.18
N THR A 53 -7.80 15.90 9.34
CA THR A 53 -7.13 14.63 8.98
C THR A 53 -7.05 13.75 10.22
N GLY A 54 -7.83 12.67 10.23
CA GLY A 54 -8.02 11.86 11.44
C GLY A 54 -6.98 10.75 11.64
N SER A 55 -6.38 10.25 10.57
CA SER A 55 -5.36 9.19 10.59
C SER A 55 -5.78 7.97 11.44
N GLY A 56 -7.07 7.64 11.44
CA GLY A 56 -7.59 6.47 12.15
C GLY A 56 -7.56 6.55 13.69
N ASN A 57 -7.26 7.71 14.30
CA ASN A 57 -7.31 7.89 15.77
C ASN A 57 -8.16 9.12 16.13
N LEU A 58 -9.15 8.96 17.01
CA LEU A 58 -10.06 10.06 17.37
C LEU A 58 -9.37 11.17 18.17
N ALA A 59 -8.50 10.83 19.12
CA ALA A 59 -7.75 11.81 19.90
C ALA A 59 -6.77 12.62 19.02
N TRP A 60 -6.16 11.97 18.02
CA TRP A 60 -5.33 12.62 17.02
C TRP A 60 -6.15 13.62 16.21
N ARG A 61 -7.27 13.16 15.64
CA ARG A 61 -8.20 13.97 14.83
C ARG A 61 -8.64 15.23 15.57
N ASP A 62 -9.07 15.08 16.81
CA ASP A 62 -9.66 16.18 17.59
C ASP A 62 -8.64 17.28 17.90
N GLN A 63 -7.34 16.95 17.87
CA GLN A 63 -6.23 17.91 18.03
C GLN A 63 -5.71 18.48 16.72
N GLN A 64 -6.00 17.87 15.56
CA GLN A 64 -5.53 18.37 14.28
C GLN A 64 -6.31 19.62 13.86
N PRO A 65 -5.64 20.68 13.36
CA PRO A 65 -6.35 21.82 12.79
C PRO A 65 -7.20 21.38 11.59
N VAL A 66 -8.25 22.15 11.29
CA VAL A 66 -8.92 22.04 10.00
C VAL A 66 -7.91 22.43 8.92
N ALA A 67 -7.72 21.57 7.92
CA ALA A 67 -6.72 21.80 6.89
C ALA A 67 -7.09 23.03 6.05
N ALA A 68 -6.11 23.92 5.85
CA ALA A 68 -6.29 25.12 5.02
C ALA A 68 -6.10 24.84 3.52
N ARG A 69 -5.49 23.69 3.17
CA ARG A 69 -5.17 23.31 1.79
C ARG A 69 -5.42 21.83 1.60
N THR A 70 -5.74 21.44 0.38
CA THR A 70 -5.84 20.05 -0.04
C THR A 70 -4.46 19.52 -0.43
N ALA A 71 -4.18 18.26 -0.08
CA ALA A 71 -2.94 17.57 -0.41
C ALA A 71 -2.68 17.57 -1.93
N LEU A 72 -1.41 17.69 -2.33
CA LEU A 72 -1.04 17.91 -3.73
C LEU A 72 -1.48 16.74 -4.61
N ALA A 73 -1.28 15.50 -4.14
CA ALA A 73 -1.72 14.31 -4.86
C ALA A 73 -3.24 14.29 -5.07
N VAL A 74 -4.04 14.69 -4.07
CA VAL A 74 -5.50 14.77 -4.19
C VAL A 74 -5.89 15.86 -5.18
N LEU A 75 -5.28 17.04 -5.07
CA LEU A 75 -5.52 18.17 -5.95
C LEU A 75 -5.28 17.80 -7.42
N GLY A 76 -4.16 17.13 -7.72
CA GLY A 76 -3.83 16.71 -9.08
C GLY A 76 -4.88 15.80 -9.72
N LEU A 77 -5.47 14.86 -8.95
CA LEU A 77 -6.53 14.00 -9.47
C LEU A 77 -7.84 14.77 -9.68
N LEU A 78 -8.22 15.65 -8.76
CA LEU A 78 -9.41 16.49 -8.90
C LEU A 78 -9.28 17.47 -10.09
N GLU A 79 -8.08 18.02 -10.28
CA GLU A 79 -7.75 18.88 -11.42
C GLU A 79 -7.76 18.13 -12.75
N GLU A 80 -7.75 16.80 -12.75
CA GLU A 80 -7.88 15.93 -13.93
C GLU A 80 -9.27 15.28 -14.03
N GLY A 81 -10.28 15.87 -13.40
CA GLY A 81 -11.68 15.53 -13.58
C GLY A 81 -12.19 14.36 -12.73
N ALA A 82 -11.38 13.86 -11.79
CA ALA A 82 -11.84 12.89 -10.81
C ALA A 82 -12.87 13.50 -9.86
N GLN A 83 -13.89 12.73 -9.48
CA GLN A 83 -15.00 13.17 -8.63
C GLN A 83 -14.79 12.69 -7.20
N TRP A 84 -14.69 13.61 -6.25
CA TRP A 84 -14.58 13.29 -4.83
C TRP A 84 -15.78 12.47 -4.33
N ILE A 85 -15.50 11.41 -3.57
CA ILE A 85 -16.50 10.71 -2.75
C ILE A 85 -16.31 11.05 -1.27
N GLY A 86 -15.14 10.78 -0.73
CA GLY A 86 -14.96 10.87 0.71
C GLY A 86 -13.62 10.37 1.23
N LYS A 87 -13.41 10.63 2.52
CA LYS A 87 -12.28 10.11 3.28
C LYS A 87 -12.51 8.64 3.66
N THR A 88 -11.49 7.82 3.56
CA THR A 88 -11.56 6.37 3.81
C THR A 88 -10.84 5.97 5.08
N VAL A 89 -11.36 4.93 5.73
CA VAL A 89 -10.80 4.35 6.95
C VAL A 89 -9.36 3.90 6.72
N THR A 90 -8.53 4.10 7.74
CA THR A 90 -7.15 3.64 7.81
C THR A 90 -6.88 2.92 9.12
N ASP A 91 -5.88 2.05 9.16
CA ASP A 91 -5.30 1.63 10.44
C ASP A 91 -4.82 2.85 11.23
N GLU A 92 -4.85 2.72 12.55
CA GLU A 92 -4.53 3.79 13.49
C GLU A 92 -3.10 4.33 13.31
N LEU A 93 -2.99 5.63 13.02
CA LEU A 93 -1.78 6.33 12.59
C LEU A 93 -1.01 5.61 11.47
N THR A 94 -1.68 4.77 10.69
CA THR A 94 -1.14 3.89 9.65
C THR A 94 -0.16 2.81 10.12
N TYR A 95 0.00 2.60 11.43
CA TYR A 95 1.04 1.70 11.98
C TYR A 95 0.57 0.24 12.15
N SER A 96 -0.02 -0.31 11.09
CA SER A 96 -0.43 -1.72 10.97
C SER A 96 -0.53 -2.13 9.50
N LEU A 97 -0.85 -3.42 9.26
CA LEU A 97 -1.21 -3.94 7.93
C LEU A 97 -2.48 -4.80 7.97
N ALA A 98 -3.21 -4.80 9.09
CA ALA A 98 -4.36 -5.68 9.27
C ALA A 98 -5.65 -5.11 8.67
N GLY A 99 -5.79 -3.79 8.59
CA GLY A 99 -7.06 -3.15 8.25
C GLY A 99 -8.08 -3.21 9.39
N VAL A 100 -7.60 -3.30 10.63
CA VAL A 100 -8.41 -3.38 11.85
C VAL A 100 -8.15 -2.13 12.68
N ASN A 101 -9.20 -1.37 12.96
CA ASN A 101 -9.10 -0.13 13.72
C ASN A 101 -9.96 -0.18 14.99
N ALA A 102 -9.39 0.18 16.14
CA ALA A 102 -10.11 0.15 17.43
C ALA A 102 -11.27 1.15 17.52
N HIS A 103 -11.22 2.24 16.76
CA HIS A 103 -12.21 3.32 16.75
C HIS A 103 -13.26 3.11 15.66
N TYR A 104 -12.80 2.78 14.46
CA TYR A 104 -13.61 2.69 13.24
C TYR A 104 -14.02 1.25 12.89
N GLY A 105 -13.49 0.23 13.57
CA GLY A 105 -13.70 -1.18 13.21
C GLY A 105 -12.91 -1.61 11.98
N THR A 106 -13.37 -2.68 11.34
CA THR A 106 -12.72 -3.32 10.18
C THR A 106 -13.63 -3.15 8.96
N PRO A 107 -13.19 -2.50 7.88
CA PRO A 107 -13.92 -2.52 6.62
C PRO A 107 -14.12 -3.96 6.13
N VAL A 108 -15.30 -4.27 5.60
CA VAL A 108 -15.63 -5.62 5.14
C VAL A 108 -14.89 -5.89 3.82
N ASN A 109 -14.07 -6.94 3.78
CA ASN A 109 -13.40 -7.36 2.54
C ASN A 109 -14.44 -7.88 1.54
N PRO A 110 -14.64 -7.23 0.38
CA PRO A 110 -15.66 -7.64 -0.59
C PRO A 110 -15.30 -8.93 -1.34
N ALA A 111 -14.02 -9.32 -1.35
CA ALA A 111 -13.57 -10.57 -1.98
C ALA A 111 -13.84 -11.80 -1.08
N ASP A 112 -13.75 -11.64 0.24
CA ASP A 112 -14.14 -12.65 1.22
C ASP A 112 -14.53 -11.96 2.54
N PRO A 113 -15.84 -11.80 2.84
CA PRO A 113 -16.31 -11.11 4.04
C PRO A 113 -15.88 -11.75 5.36
N ALA A 114 -15.42 -13.01 5.35
CA ALA A 114 -14.91 -13.68 6.55
C ALA A 114 -13.43 -13.35 6.83
N ARG A 115 -12.77 -12.55 5.99
CA ARG A 115 -11.35 -12.20 6.09
C ARG A 115 -11.14 -10.71 6.24
N ILE A 116 -10.01 -10.34 6.83
CA ILE A 116 -9.61 -8.93 6.90
C ILE A 116 -9.23 -8.40 5.51
N PRO A 117 -9.46 -7.11 5.21
CA PRO A 117 -9.08 -6.52 3.93
C PRO A 117 -7.57 -6.25 3.83
N GLY A 118 -6.86 -6.29 4.96
CA GLY A 118 -5.51 -5.77 5.06
C GLY A 118 -5.49 -4.24 5.16
N GLY A 119 -4.31 -3.68 5.40
CA GLY A 119 -4.14 -2.25 5.66
C GLY A 119 -2.73 -1.77 5.43
N SER A 120 -2.40 -0.51 5.76
CA SER A 120 -3.26 0.45 6.46
C SER A 120 -4.26 1.20 5.59
N SER A 121 -4.20 1.08 4.27
CA SER A 121 -5.16 1.74 3.36
C SER A 121 -6.44 0.92 3.16
N SER A 122 -7.02 0.44 4.27
CA SER A 122 -8.09 -0.57 4.27
C SER A 122 -9.40 -0.05 3.66
N GLY A 123 -9.84 1.14 4.03
CA GLY A 123 -11.04 1.75 3.44
C GLY A 123 -10.84 2.07 1.96
N SER A 124 -9.65 2.52 1.57
CA SER A 124 -9.33 2.85 0.17
C SER A 124 -9.43 1.63 -0.74
N VAL A 125 -8.85 0.49 -0.32
CA VAL A 125 -8.93 -0.74 -1.10
C VAL A 125 -10.36 -1.29 -1.16
N VAL A 126 -11.09 -1.27 -0.04
CA VAL A 126 -12.47 -1.76 0.02
C VAL A 126 -13.39 -0.89 -0.84
N ALA A 127 -13.19 0.44 -0.84
CA ALA A 127 -13.96 1.33 -1.70
C ALA A 127 -13.81 0.96 -3.20
N VAL A 128 -12.60 0.67 -3.65
CA VAL A 128 -12.34 0.28 -5.06
C VAL A 128 -12.86 -1.14 -5.34
N ALA A 129 -12.54 -2.09 -4.47
CA ALA A 129 -12.88 -3.50 -4.64
C ALA A 129 -14.40 -3.75 -4.59
N ALA A 130 -15.14 -3.00 -3.75
CA ALA A 130 -16.59 -3.09 -3.65
C ALA A 130 -17.34 -2.27 -4.72
N GLY A 131 -16.63 -1.53 -5.59
CA GLY A 131 -17.26 -0.69 -6.60
C GLY A 131 -17.83 0.64 -6.08
N HIS A 132 -17.52 1.03 -4.85
CA HIS A 132 -17.94 2.30 -4.26
C HIS A 132 -17.12 3.49 -4.79
N ALA A 133 -15.88 3.26 -5.21
CA ALA A 133 -15.01 4.19 -5.91
C ALA A 133 -14.40 3.53 -7.14
N ASP A 134 -13.94 4.31 -8.12
CA ASP A 134 -13.23 3.79 -9.30
C ASP A 134 -11.73 3.81 -9.09
N ILE A 135 -11.25 4.82 -8.36
CA ILE A 135 -9.86 5.00 -7.98
C ILE A 135 -9.78 5.38 -6.49
N ALA A 136 -8.68 5.01 -5.84
CA ALA A 136 -8.43 5.48 -4.48
C ALA A 136 -6.96 5.77 -4.19
N LEU A 137 -6.72 6.82 -3.40
CA LEU A 137 -5.40 7.14 -2.85
C LEU A 137 -5.20 6.48 -1.50
N GLY A 138 -4.02 5.92 -1.29
CA GLY A 138 -3.52 5.38 -0.04
C GLY A 138 -2.05 5.77 0.19
N THR A 139 -1.44 5.15 1.18
CA THR A 139 0.00 5.30 1.44
C THR A 139 0.64 3.94 1.65
N ASP A 140 1.88 3.77 1.20
CA ASP A 140 2.66 2.53 1.36
C ASP A 140 4.00 2.83 2.03
N CYS A 141 4.10 2.44 3.30
CA CYS A 141 5.32 2.47 4.11
C CYS A 141 6.02 1.10 4.07
N GLY A 142 5.32 0.08 4.58
CA GLY A 142 5.79 -1.31 4.67
C GLY A 142 4.95 -2.31 3.87
N GLY A 143 4.10 -1.85 2.97
CA GLY A 143 3.16 -2.69 2.22
C GLY A 143 1.72 -2.22 2.20
N SER A 144 1.43 -1.03 2.72
CA SER A 144 0.07 -0.57 3.02
C SER A 144 -0.82 -0.23 1.81
N VAL A 145 -0.30 -0.38 0.60
CA VAL A 145 -1.09 -0.43 -0.65
C VAL A 145 -1.04 -1.82 -1.25
N ARG A 146 0.15 -2.41 -1.35
CA ARG A 146 0.37 -3.69 -2.04
C ARG A 146 -0.32 -4.88 -1.36
N LEU A 147 -0.23 -4.98 -0.04
CA LEU A 147 -0.86 -6.04 0.74
C LEU A 147 -2.40 -5.99 0.64
N PRO A 148 -3.06 -4.86 0.94
CA PRO A 148 -4.51 -4.80 0.80
C PRO A 148 -4.97 -5.05 -0.64
N ALA A 149 -4.24 -4.56 -1.64
CA ALA A 149 -4.56 -4.81 -3.06
C ALA A 149 -4.58 -6.30 -3.39
N SER A 150 -3.60 -7.06 -2.87
CA SER A 150 -3.57 -8.52 -2.98
C SER A 150 -4.78 -9.18 -2.30
N TYR A 151 -5.04 -8.83 -1.03
CA TYR A 151 -6.12 -9.41 -0.22
C TYR A 151 -7.54 -9.08 -0.70
N CYS A 152 -7.71 -7.98 -1.43
CA CYS A 152 -9.00 -7.57 -1.98
C CYS A 152 -9.10 -7.80 -3.50
N GLY A 153 -8.07 -8.37 -4.14
CA GLY A 153 -8.11 -8.73 -5.55
C GLY A 153 -8.20 -7.54 -6.51
N VAL A 154 -7.50 -6.43 -6.22
CA VAL A 154 -7.47 -5.23 -7.08
C VAL A 154 -6.03 -4.83 -7.43
N TRP A 155 -5.88 -3.91 -8.38
CA TRP A 155 -4.58 -3.35 -8.71
C TRP A 155 -4.13 -2.37 -7.62
N GLY A 156 -2.83 -2.33 -7.35
CA GLY A 156 -2.26 -1.37 -6.40
C GLY A 156 -0.83 -0.99 -6.75
N MET A 157 -0.46 0.28 -6.62
CA MET A 157 0.89 0.76 -6.91
C MET A 157 1.54 1.44 -5.72
N ARG A 158 2.76 1.00 -5.41
CA ARG A 158 3.77 1.80 -4.72
C ARG A 158 4.72 2.34 -5.79
N PRO A 159 4.83 3.66 -6.00
CA PRO A 159 5.83 4.23 -6.90
C PRO A 159 7.23 4.19 -6.26
N THR A 160 8.22 4.53 -7.06
CA THR A 160 9.57 4.90 -6.61
C THR A 160 9.45 5.91 -5.46
N HIS A 161 10.22 5.70 -4.37
CA HIS A 161 10.20 6.62 -3.23
C HIS A 161 10.61 8.03 -3.66
N GLY A 162 9.79 9.03 -3.30
CA GLY A 162 9.96 10.43 -3.71
C GLY A 162 9.49 10.78 -5.12
N ARG A 163 8.92 9.83 -5.90
CA ARG A 163 8.39 10.10 -7.25
C ARG A 163 7.12 10.96 -7.22
N ILE A 164 6.28 10.74 -6.22
CA ILE A 164 5.04 11.50 -5.99
C ILE A 164 5.20 12.33 -4.71
N ALA A 165 4.86 13.62 -4.80
CA ALA A 165 4.93 14.54 -3.68
C ALA A 165 4.00 14.10 -2.52
N THR A 166 4.49 14.21 -1.29
CA THR A 166 3.75 13.89 -0.06
C THR A 166 3.20 15.12 0.64
N ASP A 167 3.22 16.29 0.00
CA ASP A 167 2.68 17.55 0.51
C ASP A 167 1.20 17.42 0.90
N GLY A 168 0.90 17.70 2.17
CA GLY A 168 -0.43 17.51 2.77
C GLY A 168 -0.78 16.06 3.07
N CYS A 169 0.18 15.13 3.05
CA CYS A 169 -0.01 13.75 3.47
C CYS A 169 0.70 13.51 4.82
N LEU A 170 0.00 12.91 5.77
CA LEU A 170 0.61 12.40 7.00
C LEU A 170 1.47 11.17 6.68
N THR A 171 2.74 11.26 7.02
CA THR A 171 3.78 10.24 6.82
C THR A 171 4.09 9.54 8.14
N LEU A 172 4.06 8.21 8.16
CA LEU A 172 4.46 7.40 9.30
C LEU A 172 5.98 7.44 9.53
N ALA A 173 6.74 7.12 8.49
CA ALA A 173 8.20 7.11 8.45
C ALA A 173 8.64 7.63 7.07
N HIS A 174 8.96 8.92 7.02
CA HIS A 174 9.28 9.69 5.81
C HIS A 174 10.26 9.01 4.88
N SER A 175 11.28 8.31 5.40
CA SER A 175 12.28 7.68 4.52
C SER A 175 11.79 6.43 3.80
N PHE A 176 10.54 6.01 4.06
CA PHE A 176 9.90 4.84 3.44
C PHE A 176 8.57 5.18 2.74
N ASP A 177 7.84 6.17 3.27
CA ASP A 177 6.49 6.48 2.84
C ASP A 177 6.39 6.92 1.39
N THR A 178 5.35 6.41 0.74
CA THR A 178 4.97 6.79 -0.62
C THR A 178 3.47 7.01 -0.68
N VAL A 179 3.04 8.01 -1.46
CA VAL A 179 1.66 8.05 -1.97
C VAL A 179 1.51 6.88 -2.93
N GLY A 180 0.51 6.04 -2.70
CA GLY A 180 0.16 4.94 -3.59
C GLY A 180 -1.33 4.94 -3.89
N TRP A 181 -1.76 4.08 -4.80
CA TRP A 181 -3.17 4.09 -5.24
C TRP A 181 -3.65 2.73 -5.70
N PHE A 182 -4.97 2.65 -5.85
CA PHE A 182 -5.72 1.46 -6.24
C PHE A 182 -6.61 1.75 -7.44
N ALA A 183 -6.83 0.74 -8.28
CA ALA A 183 -7.81 0.72 -9.35
C ALA A 183 -8.29 -0.71 -9.62
N ARG A 184 -9.38 -0.88 -10.36
CA ARG A 184 -9.86 -2.23 -10.78
C ARG A 184 -9.17 -2.77 -12.02
N ASP A 185 -8.48 -1.91 -12.77
CA ASP A 185 -7.75 -2.30 -13.97
C ASP A 185 -6.41 -1.55 -14.08
N GLY A 186 -5.45 -2.18 -14.76
CA GLY A 186 -4.10 -1.65 -14.90
C GLY A 186 -3.99 -0.41 -15.79
N ARG A 187 -4.97 -0.13 -16.66
CA ARG A 187 -4.96 1.09 -17.49
C ARG A 187 -5.29 2.31 -16.63
N THR A 188 -6.37 2.24 -15.85
CA THR A 188 -6.74 3.27 -14.88
C THR A 188 -5.61 3.49 -13.86
N LEU A 189 -4.95 2.41 -13.39
CA LEU A 189 -3.79 2.52 -12.50
C LEU A 189 -2.65 3.33 -13.12
N ALA A 190 -2.38 3.13 -14.41
CA ALA A 190 -1.37 3.89 -15.15
C ALA A 190 -1.82 5.34 -15.41
N ASP A 191 -3.10 5.59 -15.72
CA ASP A 191 -3.60 6.95 -15.92
C ASP A 191 -3.43 7.82 -14.65
N ILE A 192 -3.61 7.24 -13.46
CA ILE A 192 -3.29 7.92 -12.17
C ILE A 192 -1.80 8.25 -12.08
N PHE A 193 -0.92 7.32 -12.45
CA PHE A 193 0.52 7.57 -12.46
C PHE A 193 0.84 8.75 -13.38
N GLU A 194 0.30 8.77 -14.59
CA GLU A 194 0.61 9.81 -15.57
C GLU A 194 0.22 11.20 -15.08
N VAL A 195 -0.93 11.31 -14.40
CA VAL A 195 -1.38 12.54 -13.75
C VAL A 195 -0.45 12.96 -12.61
N LEU A 196 -0.17 12.06 -11.67
CA LEU A 196 0.58 12.40 -10.45
C LEU A 196 2.07 12.61 -10.70
N ALA A 197 2.67 11.79 -11.57
CA ALA A 197 4.09 11.86 -11.91
C ALA A 197 4.40 12.84 -13.05
N ARG A 198 3.37 13.34 -13.75
CA ARG A 198 3.49 14.16 -14.97
C ARG A 198 4.41 13.50 -16.00
N SER A 199 4.19 12.20 -16.20
CA SER A 199 4.97 11.33 -17.07
C SER A 199 4.03 10.48 -17.90
N VAL A 200 4.47 9.92 -19.03
CA VAL A 200 3.62 9.10 -19.90
C VAL A 200 4.10 7.66 -19.85
N VAL A 201 3.18 6.72 -19.62
CA VAL A 201 3.44 5.28 -19.72
C VAL A 201 3.23 4.90 -21.17
N MET A 202 4.32 4.99 -21.94
CA MET A 202 4.33 4.61 -23.35
C MET A 202 3.89 3.16 -23.51
N ALA A 203 2.99 2.91 -24.45
CA ALA A 203 2.77 1.55 -24.96
C ALA A 203 4.02 1.12 -25.74
N GLY A 204 4.42 -0.13 -25.59
CA GLY A 204 5.60 -0.65 -26.25
C GLY A 204 5.76 -2.14 -26.00
N ASP A 205 6.42 -2.79 -26.96
CA ASP A 205 6.78 -4.20 -26.93
C ASP A 205 8.27 -4.36 -26.58
N GLU A 206 8.81 -3.46 -25.74
CA GLU A 206 10.21 -3.54 -25.35
C GLU A 206 10.48 -4.88 -24.65
N PRO A 207 11.56 -5.60 -25.05
CA PRO A 207 11.94 -6.83 -24.38
C PRO A 207 12.13 -6.61 -22.88
N PHE A 208 11.65 -7.55 -22.08
CA PHE A 208 11.84 -7.56 -20.64
C PHE A 208 12.24 -8.95 -20.15
N ALA A 209 12.94 -8.97 -19.01
CA ALA A 209 13.28 -10.19 -18.28
C ALA A 209 12.57 -10.23 -16.93
N LEU A 210 12.05 -11.40 -16.55
CA LEU A 210 11.40 -11.64 -15.28
C LEU A 210 12.27 -12.56 -14.42
N HIS A 211 12.77 -12.03 -13.32
CA HIS A 211 13.54 -12.77 -12.34
C HIS A 211 12.62 -13.24 -11.21
N VAL A 212 12.74 -14.52 -10.84
CA VAL A 212 11.97 -15.13 -9.75
C VAL A 212 12.92 -15.47 -8.61
N PRO A 213 13.00 -14.62 -7.57
CA PRO A 213 13.88 -14.82 -6.43
C PRO A 213 13.41 -15.99 -5.53
N ARG A 214 14.22 -17.05 -5.45
CA ARG A 214 13.90 -18.27 -4.69
C ARG A 214 13.73 -18.03 -3.18
N ASN A 215 14.49 -17.10 -2.60
CA ASN A 215 14.36 -16.74 -1.19
C ASN A 215 13.00 -16.08 -0.87
N LEU A 216 12.41 -15.32 -1.81
CA LEU A 216 11.05 -14.80 -1.65
C LEU A 216 10.01 -15.91 -1.79
N LEU A 217 10.18 -16.85 -2.73
CA LEU A 217 9.28 -18.00 -2.84
C LEU A 217 9.29 -18.89 -1.60
N ALA A 218 10.42 -18.98 -0.89
CA ALA A 218 10.49 -19.71 0.39
C ALA A 218 9.62 -19.09 1.50
N CYS A 219 9.22 -17.82 1.38
CA CYS A 219 8.29 -17.16 2.32
C CYS A 219 6.82 -17.46 2.02
N VAL A 220 6.51 -17.96 0.82
CA VAL A 220 5.14 -18.16 0.30
C VAL A 220 4.58 -19.50 0.77
N ASP A 221 3.27 -19.56 1.00
CA ASP A 221 2.58 -20.80 1.35
C ASP A 221 2.77 -21.84 0.22
N ALA A 222 3.06 -23.09 0.58
CA ALA A 222 3.47 -24.13 -0.37
C ALA A 222 2.52 -24.30 -1.56
N GLN A 223 1.20 -24.22 -1.32
CA GLN A 223 0.19 -24.30 -2.38
C GLN A 223 0.25 -23.11 -3.35
N VAL A 224 0.53 -21.91 -2.83
CA VAL A 224 0.64 -20.69 -3.63
C VAL A 224 1.94 -20.73 -4.43
N ALA A 225 3.06 -21.15 -3.83
CA ALA A 225 4.34 -21.30 -4.51
C ALA A 225 4.26 -22.32 -5.66
N ALA A 226 3.69 -23.50 -5.41
CA ALA A 226 3.52 -24.54 -6.43
C ALA A 226 2.64 -24.04 -7.59
N ARG A 227 1.54 -23.34 -7.29
CA ARG A 227 0.66 -22.80 -8.33
C ARG A 227 1.31 -21.65 -9.09
N PHE A 228 2.12 -20.84 -8.42
CA PHE A 228 2.88 -19.76 -9.03
C PHE A 228 3.88 -20.32 -10.03
N GLU A 229 4.72 -21.27 -9.62
CA GLU A 229 5.70 -21.91 -10.51
C GLU A 229 5.06 -22.55 -11.73
N ALA A 230 3.93 -23.26 -11.54
CA ALA A 230 3.17 -23.82 -12.66
C ALA A 230 2.65 -22.75 -13.63
N SER A 231 2.25 -21.58 -13.11
CA SER A 231 1.72 -20.48 -13.92
C SER A 231 2.80 -19.76 -14.72
N LEU A 232 4.08 -19.85 -14.34
CA LEU A 232 5.18 -19.22 -15.07
C LEU A 232 5.40 -19.82 -16.47
N GLN A 233 4.91 -21.04 -16.72
CA GLN A 233 5.06 -21.73 -18.02
C GLN A 233 4.49 -20.90 -19.18
N VAL A 234 3.43 -20.11 -18.96
CA VAL A 234 2.81 -19.28 -20.01
C VAL A 234 3.69 -18.11 -20.45
N LEU A 235 4.66 -17.72 -19.62
CA LEU A 235 5.57 -16.61 -19.89
C LEU A 235 6.83 -17.07 -20.66
N GLY A 236 7.11 -18.37 -20.70
CA GLY A 236 8.21 -18.95 -21.47
C GLY A 236 9.59 -18.43 -21.04
N ASP A 237 10.45 -18.20 -22.03
CA ASP A 237 11.89 -17.96 -21.84
C ASP A 237 12.25 -16.61 -21.20
N VAL A 238 11.27 -15.71 -20.98
CA VAL A 238 11.51 -14.44 -20.28
C VAL A 238 11.69 -14.65 -18.77
N VAL A 239 11.37 -15.83 -18.23
CA VAL A 239 11.42 -16.12 -16.80
C VAL A 239 12.72 -16.84 -16.42
N THR A 240 13.44 -16.31 -15.43
CA THR A 240 14.63 -16.95 -14.86
C THR A 240 14.55 -16.97 -13.34
N PHE A 241 14.78 -18.13 -12.73
CA PHE A 241 14.91 -18.22 -11.27
C PHE A 241 16.26 -17.71 -10.81
N VAL A 242 16.27 -16.83 -9.81
CA VAL A 242 17.48 -16.27 -9.20
C VAL A 242 17.54 -16.61 -7.72
N ALA A 243 18.74 -16.69 -7.15
CA ALA A 243 18.95 -17.02 -5.74
C ALA A 243 19.83 -15.95 -5.09
N PRO A 244 19.27 -14.77 -4.76
CA PRO A 244 20.05 -13.74 -4.11
C PRO A 244 20.47 -14.21 -2.70
N GLU A 245 21.72 -13.93 -2.33
CA GLU A 245 22.29 -14.30 -1.02
C GLU A 245 21.65 -13.55 0.16
N ALA A 246 20.83 -12.53 -0.12
CA ALA A 246 20.23 -11.66 0.86
C ALA A 246 19.25 -12.37 1.81
N SER A 247 19.39 -12.07 3.11
CA SER A 247 18.47 -12.47 4.16
C SER A 247 17.28 -11.49 4.25
N LEU A 248 16.12 -11.93 3.77
CA LEU A 248 14.87 -11.15 3.85
C LEU A 248 14.44 -10.90 5.31
N ALA A 249 14.81 -11.81 6.22
CA ALA A 249 14.54 -11.64 7.65
C ALA A 249 15.32 -10.45 8.23
N ASP A 250 16.62 -10.34 7.89
CA ASP A 250 17.48 -9.24 8.33
C ASP A 250 17.04 -7.92 7.71
N TRP A 251 16.66 -7.94 6.42
CA TRP A 251 16.07 -6.78 5.75
C TRP A 251 14.78 -6.33 6.45
N ALA A 252 13.87 -7.25 6.74
CA ALA A 252 12.63 -6.92 7.45
C ALA A 252 12.90 -6.36 8.86
N GLN A 253 13.91 -6.88 9.57
CA GLN A 253 14.33 -6.37 10.86
C GLN A 253 14.91 -4.96 10.75
N ALA A 254 15.80 -4.73 9.79
CA ALA A 254 16.37 -3.41 9.54
C ALA A 254 15.28 -2.38 9.18
N PHE A 255 14.35 -2.76 8.30
CA PHE A 255 13.19 -1.93 7.98
C PHE A 255 12.40 -1.56 9.25
N ARG A 256 12.08 -2.55 10.11
CA ARG A 256 11.33 -2.30 11.35
C ARG A 256 12.08 -1.37 12.31
N ALA A 257 13.39 -1.55 12.46
CA ALA A 257 14.21 -0.71 13.33
C ALA A 257 14.24 0.75 12.86
N LEU A 258 14.46 0.98 11.56
CA LEU A 258 14.50 2.32 10.98
C LEU A 258 13.11 2.99 11.00
N GLN A 259 12.08 2.25 10.66
CA GLN A 259 10.70 2.72 10.74
C GLN A 259 10.34 3.11 12.19
N ALA A 260 10.64 2.24 13.15
CA ALA A 260 10.41 2.50 14.57
C ALA A 260 11.13 3.76 15.07
N ALA A 261 12.38 3.99 14.63
CA ALA A 261 13.14 5.18 14.99
C ALA A 261 12.48 6.48 14.52
N GLU A 262 12.02 6.52 13.25
CA GLU A 262 11.31 7.70 12.72
C GLU A 262 9.95 7.90 13.41
N ILE A 263 9.23 6.82 13.69
CA ILE A 263 7.97 6.86 14.44
C ILE A 263 8.19 7.41 15.85
N ALA A 264 9.19 6.90 16.58
CA ALA A 264 9.51 7.33 17.92
C ALA A 264 9.92 8.81 17.96
N GLN A 265 10.69 9.26 16.96
CA GLN A 265 11.09 10.66 16.82
C GLN A 265 9.88 11.57 16.58
N ARG A 266 9.01 11.20 15.63
CA ARG A 266 7.90 12.05 15.18
C ARG A 266 6.69 12.02 16.10
N TYR A 267 6.28 10.82 16.50
CA TYR A 267 5.02 10.57 17.21
C TYR A 267 5.23 10.23 18.68
N GLY A 268 6.46 9.91 19.12
CA GLY A 268 6.73 9.45 20.48
C GLY A 268 6.23 10.37 21.60
N PRO A 269 6.45 11.70 21.54
CA PRO A 269 5.90 12.62 22.54
C PRO A 269 4.36 12.57 22.59
N TRP A 270 3.70 12.57 21.44
CA TRP A 270 2.24 12.51 21.35
C TRP A 270 1.71 11.16 21.84
N ALA A 271 2.33 10.06 21.42
CA ALA A 271 1.94 8.70 21.79
C ALA A 271 2.03 8.48 23.30
N ARG A 272 3.08 9.00 23.97
CA ARG A 272 3.20 8.96 25.44
C ARG A 272 2.08 9.71 26.14
N ALA A 273 1.75 10.91 25.65
CA ALA A 273 0.68 11.72 26.23
C ALA A 273 -0.72 11.12 26.01
N HIS A 274 -0.89 10.28 25.00
CA HIS A 274 -2.19 9.72 24.60
C HIS A 274 -2.21 8.19 24.57
N ALA A 275 -1.41 7.53 25.42
CA ALA A 275 -1.26 6.08 25.43
C ALA A 275 -2.61 5.34 25.57
N ALA A 276 -3.53 5.87 26.37
CA ALA A 276 -4.87 5.32 26.57
C ALA A 276 -5.81 5.45 25.36
N SER A 277 -5.41 6.19 24.32
CA SER A 277 -6.23 6.38 23.11
C SER A 277 -6.01 5.32 22.03
N PHE A 278 -4.98 4.48 22.18
CA PHE A 278 -4.63 3.48 21.17
C PHE A 278 -5.42 2.19 21.30
N GLY A 279 -5.64 1.53 20.16
CA GLY A 279 -5.90 0.10 20.13
C GLY A 279 -4.74 -0.69 20.72
N SER A 280 -5.01 -1.83 21.36
CA SER A 280 -3.98 -2.59 22.09
C SER A 280 -2.79 -3.02 21.22
N ASP A 281 -3.03 -3.37 19.96
CA ASP A 281 -2.00 -3.84 19.04
C ASP A 281 -1.12 -2.70 18.52
N VAL A 282 -1.72 -1.57 18.15
CA VAL A 282 -0.99 -0.38 17.70
C VAL A 282 -0.26 0.28 18.87
N GLY A 283 -0.90 0.36 20.05
CA GLY A 283 -0.27 0.83 21.28
C GLY A 283 1.01 0.06 21.63
N ALA A 284 0.96 -1.28 21.59
CA ALA A 284 2.14 -2.11 21.83
C ALA A 284 3.26 -1.88 20.81
N ARG A 285 2.94 -1.60 19.53
CA ARG A 285 3.93 -1.24 18.51
C ARG A 285 4.54 0.13 18.76
N PHE A 286 3.75 1.11 19.21
CA PHE A 286 4.29 2.40 19.64
C PHE A 286 5.22 2.25 20.85
N GLU A 287 4.83 1.48 21.87
CA GLU A 287 5.70 1.20 23.02
C GLU A 287 7.03 0.57 22.59
N MET A 288 6.98 -0.44 21.72
CA MET A 288 8.19 -1.06 21.15
C MET A 288 9.02 -0.05 20.34
N SER A 289 8.40 0.87 19.59
CA SER A 289 9.14 1.87 18.84
C SER A 289 9.97 2.78 19.74
N LEU A 290 9.49 3.05 20.95
CA LEU A 290 10.16 3.92 21.92
C LEU A 290 11.39 3.27 22.57
N THR A 291 11.61 1.97 22.39
CA THR A 291 12.76 1.24 22.97
C THR A 291 13.92 1.08 21.99
N ILE A 292 13.81 1.58 20.76
CA ILE A 292 14.85 1.42 19.73
C ILE A 292 16.12 2.17 20.12
N THR A 293 17.27 1.51 20.00
CA THR A 293 18.58 2.08 20.39
C THR A 293 19.33 2.67 19.20
N HIS A 294 20.28 3.58 19.47
CA HIS A 294 21.17 4.13 18.45
C HIS A 294 22.01 3.05 17.76
N GLU A 295 22.42 2.00 18.48
CA GLU A 295 23.16 0.86 17.92
C GLU A 295 22.29 0.07 16.93
N GLN A 296 21.05 -0.26 17.32
CA GLN A 296 20.10 -0.93 16.42
C GLN A 296 19.82 -0.11 15.15
N ILE A 297 19.74 1.22 15.27
CA ILE A 297 19.58 2.12 14.13
C ILE A 297 20.82 2.08 13.23
N ALA A 298 22.03 2.19 13.80
CA ALA A 298 23.27 2.17 13.05
C ALA A 298 23.46 0.84 12.29
N ASP A 299 23.12 -0.29 12.92
CA ASP A 299 23.16 -1.62 12.31
C ASP A 299 22.15 -1.74 11.17
N ALA A 300 20.91 -1.31 11.41
CA ALA A 300 19.86 -1.32 10.41
C ALA A 300 20.18 -0.42 9.20
N GLN A 301 20.87 0.70 9.39
CA GLN A 301 21.34 1.53 8.27
C GLN A 301 22.37 0.81 7.40
N ARG A 302 23.29 0.03 7.99
CA ARG A 302 24.25 -0.78 7.20
C ARG A 302 23.53 -1.81 6.34
N VAL A 303 22.58 -2.54 6.93
CA VAL A 303 21.73 -3.50 6.20
C VAL A 303 20.92 -2.82 5.10
N ARG A 304 20.39 -1.60 5.33
CA ARG A 304 19.67 -0.85 4.29
C ARG A 304 20.57 -0.51 3.10
N VAL A 305 21.81 -0.08 3.33
CA VAL A 305 22.78 0.22 2.27
C VAL A 305 23.11 -1.04 1.46
N GLU A 306 23.32 -2.17 2.14
CA GLU A 306 23.55 -3.47 1.49
C GLU A 306 22.34 -3.90 0.65
N ALA A 307 21.13 -3.75 1.18
CA ALA A 307 19.89 -4.05 0.47
C ALA A 307 19.72 -3.19 -0.79
N ILE A 308 20.00 -1.89 -0.71
CA ILE A 308 19.95 -0.99 -1.87
C ILE A 308 20.91 -1.44 -2.97
N ARG A 309 22.16 -1.79 -2.61
CA ARG A 309 23.16 -2.27 -3.57
C ARG A 309 22.74 -3.59 -4.20
N ALA A 310 22.34 -4.57 -3.38
CA ALA A 310 21.89 -5.87 -3.86
C ALA A 310 20.70 -5.75 -4.82
N MET A 311 19.75 -4.86 -4.54
CA MET A 311 18.61 -4.63 -5.44
C MET A 311 18.99 -3.90 -6.72
N ALA A 312 19.94 -2.96 -6.68
CA ALA A 312 20.44 -2.30 -7.87
C ALA A 312 21.14 -3.30 -8.81
N ASP A 313 21.93 -4.22 -8.26
CA ASP A 313 22.61 -5.27 -9.04
C ASP A 313 21.62 -6.32 -9.59
N ALA A 314 20.57 -6.64 -8.82
CA ALA A 314 19.58 -7.65 -9.22
C ALA A 314 18.51 -7.15 -10.21
N LEU A 315 18.45 -5.83 -10.45
CA LEU A 315 17.47 -5.18 -11.31
C LEU A 315 18.15 -4.28 -12.37
N PRO A 316 18.96 -4.84 -13.29
CA PRO A 316 19.42 -4.08 -14.46
C PRO A 316 18.23 -3.59 -15.30
N GLN A 317 18.49 -2.60 -16.15
CA GLN A 317 17.47 -2.02 -17.03
C GLN A 317 16.74 -3.10 -17.84
N GLY A 318 15.40 -3.02 -17.86
CA GLY A 318 14.54 -3.98 -18.57
C GLY A 318 14.32 -5.31 -17.82
N SER A 319 14.86 -5.47 -16.60
CA SER A 319 14.56 -6.62 -15.75
C SER A 319 13.64 -6.24 -14.59
N TYR A 320 12.84 -7.22 -14.17
CA TYR A 320 11.86 -7.07 -13.11
C TYR A 320 11.83 -8.32 -12.25
N TRP A 321 11.54 -8.18 -10.96
CA TRP A 321 11.17 -9.34 -10.15
C TRP A 321 9.68 -9.62 -10.28
N LEU A 322 9.31 -10.88 -10.52
CA LEU A 322 7.93 -11.36 -10.48
C LEU A 322 7.77 -12.33 -9.31
N VAL A 323 6.86 -12.01 -8.38
CA VAL A 323 6.62 -12.81 -7.17
C VAL A 323 5.17 -12.70 -6.71
N PRO A 324 4.62 -13.68 -5.95
CA PRO A 324 3.42 -13.43 -5.15
C PRO A 324 3.59 -12.20 -4.25
N THR A 325 2.58 -11.35 -4.16
CA THR A 325 2.67 -10.08 -3.39
C THR A 325 2.76 -10.32 -1.88
N VAL A 326 2.12 -11.40 -1.41
CA VAL A 326 1.99 -11.80 -0.01
C VAL A 326 2.10 -13.34 0.07
N PRO A 327 2.39 -13.90 1.26
CA PRO A 327 2.59 -15.35 1.40
C PRO A 327 1.38 -16.21 1.03
N GLY A 328 0.17 -15.69 1.22
CA GLY A 328 -1.07 -16.42 0.99
C GLY A 328 -2.28 -15.53 1.22
N VAL A 329 -3.44 -16.16 1.40
CA VAL A 329 -4.72 -15.47 1.55
C VAL A 329 -4.79 -14.63 2.82
N ALA A 330 -5.68 -13.64 2.82
CA ALA A 330 -5.93 -12.79 3.98
C ALA A 330 -6.31 -13.62 5.23
N PRO A 331 -5.82 -13.29 6.44
CA PRO A 331 -6.30 -13.92 7.66
C PRO A 331 -7.81 -13.79 7.84
N ARG A 332 -8.45 -14.76 8.49
CA ARG A 332 -9.86 -14.64 8.88
C ARG A 332 -10.03 -13.48 9.87
N ALA A 333 -11.16 -12.79 9.80
CA ALA A 333 -11.50 -11.69 10.70
C ALA A 333 -11.67 -12.14 12.16
N ASP A 334 -11.98 -13.42 12.39
CA ASP A 334 -12.07 -14.05 13.72
C ASP A 334 -10.76 -14.74 14.17
N ALA A 335 -9.68 -14.61 13.39
CA ALA A 335 -8.39 -15.20 13.76
C ALA A 335 -7.81 -14.54 15.03
N SER A 336 -7.01 -15.30 15.77
CA SER A 336 -6.32 -14.77 16.96
C SER A 336 -5.38 -13.62 16.58
N ALA A 337 -5.17 -12.67 17.50
CA ALA A 337 -4.23 -11.57 17.30
C ALA A 337 -2.81 -12.07 16.95
N GLN A 338 -2.38 -13.19 17.57
CA GLN A 338 -1.09 -13.82 17.27
C GLN A 338 -1.03 -14.34 15.83
N THR A 339 -2.10 -14.96 15.33
CA THR A 339 -2.18 -15.43 13.93
C THR A 339 -2.08 -14.25 12.96
N VAL A 340 -2.82 -13.17 13.22
CA VAL A 340 -2.77 -11.96 12.39
C VAL A 340 -1.37 -11.34 12.39
N ASP A 341 -0.72 -11.24 13.56
CA ASP A 341 0.63 -10.66 13.65
C ASP A 341 1.71 -11.54 13.00
N ASN A 342 1.60 -12.86 13.13
CA ASN A 342 2.49 -13.80 12.43
C ASN A 342 2.37 -13.67 10.90
N THR A 343 1.14 -13.61 10.38
CA THR A 343 0.92 -13.40 8.94
C THR A 343 1.43 -12.04 8.50
N ARG A 344 1.21 -10.98 9.28
CA ARG A 344 1.77 -9.64 9.03
C ARG A 344 3.29 -9.68 8.95
N ALA A 345 3.96 -10.32 9.90
CA ALA A 345 5.42 -10.40 9.94
C ALA A 345 5.99 -11.15 8.72
N ARG A 346 5.36 -12.26 8.31
CA ARG A 346 5.71 -12.99 7.08
C ARG A 346 5.50 -12.14 5.83
N SER A 347 4.37 -11.44 5.71
CA SER A 347 4.12 -10.53 4.58
C SER A 347 5.14 -9.40 4.53
N GLN A 348 5.51 -8.84 5.68
CA GLN A 348 6.50 -7.77 5.77
C GLN A 348 7.89 -8.19 5.30
N GLN A 349 8.28 -9.47 5.48
CA GLN A 349 9.55 -9.97 4.94
C GLN A 349 9.62 -9.83 3.42
N MET A 350 8.51 -10.07 2.73
CA MET A 350 8.43 -9.90 1.28
C MET A 350 8.31 -8.42 0.89
N LEU A 351 7.43 -7.68 1.58
CA LEU A 351 7.07 -6.31 1.22
C LEU A 351 8.17 -5.28 1.54
N CYS A 352 9.10 -5.60 2.45
CA CYS A 352 10.17 -4.70 2.85
C CYS A 352 11.18 -4.42 1.72
N VAL A 353 11.31 -5.30 0.73
CA VAL A 353 12.27 -5.18 -0.38
C VAL A 353 12.11 -3.83 -1.09
N ALA A 354 10.90 -3.53 -1.57
CA ALA A 354 10.63 -2.25 -2.23
C ALA A 354 10.68 -1.06 -1.26
N GLY A 355 10.32 -1.28 0.01
CA GLY A 355 10.38 -0.28 1.08
C GLY A 355 11.81 0.24 1.33
N LEU A 356 12.73 -0.68 1.65
CA LEU A 356 14.13 -0.40 1.96
C LEU A 356 14.87 0.27 0.81
N ALA A 357 14.70 -0.28 -0.40
CA ALA A 357 15.42 0.14 -1.59
C ALA A 357 14.71 1.25 -2.39
N GLY A 358 13.54 1.72 -1.91
CA GLY A 358 12.82 2.82 -2.55
C GLY A 358 12.33 2.50 -3.97
N LEU A 359 11.98 1.24 -4.21
CA LEU A 359 11.65 0.70 -5.54
C LEU A 359 10.16 0.86 -5.87
N PRO A 360 9.81 1.01 -7.17
CA PRO A 360 8.46 0.89 -7.65
C PRO A 360 8.00 -0.59 -7.64
N GLN A 361 6.75 -0.81 -7.23
CA GLN A 361 6.13 -2.13 -7.22
C GLN A 361 4.63 -2.03 -7.50
N VAL A 362 4.17 -2.84 -8.44
CA VAL A 362 2.75 -2.97 -8.81
C VAL A 362 2.24 -4.33 -8.38
N ASN A 363 1.17 -4.34 -7.59
CA ASN A 363 0.32 -5.51 -7.36
C ASN A 363 -0.74 -5.60 -8.46
N MET A 364 -0.88 -6.78 -9.03
CA MET A 364 -1.92 -7.16 -9.99
C MET A 364 -2.73 -8.35 -9.43
N PRO A 365 -4.06 -8.38 -9.60
CA PRO A 365 -4.87 -9.55 -9.26
C PRO A 365 -4.36 -10.79 -10.00
N TRP A 366 -4.46 -11.98 -9.40
CA TRP A 366 -3.97 -13.21 -10.06
C TRP A 366 -4.88 -14.41 -9.85
N MET A 367 -4.95 -14.96 -8.65
CA MET A 367 -5.68 -16.22 -8.44
C MET A 367 -6.32 -16.28 -7.05
N SER A 368 -7.32 -17.14 -6.92
CA SER A 368 -7.96 -17.43 -5.64
C SER A 368 -7.48 -18.77 -5.06
N PHE A 369 -7.27 -18.78 -3.74
CA PHE A 369 -6.99 -19.97 -2.94
C PHE A 369 -8.05 -20.00 -1.83
N ASP A 370 -8.72 -21.13 -1.62
CA ASP A 370 -9.81 -21.25 -0.64
C ASP A 370 -10.87 -20.13 -0.74
N GLY A 371 -11.20 -19.72 -1.96
CA GLY A 371 -12.17 -18.66 -2.26
C GLY A 371 -11.68 -17.22 -2.05
N ALA A 372 -10.43 -17.01 -1.64
CA ALA A 372 -9.86 -15.69 -1.37
C ALA A 372 -8.68 -15.36 -2.30
N PRO A 373 -8.52 -14.09 -2.71
CA PRO A 373 -7.52 -13.70 -3.70
C PRO A 373 -6.10 -13.65 -3.13
N VAL A 374 -5.14 -13.89 -4.02
CA VAL A 374 -3.72 -13.60 -3.88
C VAL A 374 -3.24 -12.92 -5.17
N GLY A 375 -2.56 -11.79 -5.03
CA GLY A 375 -2.00 -11.01 -6.13
C GLY A 375 -0.55 -11.37 -6.48
N LEU A 376 -0.12 -10.90 -7.64
CA LEU A 376 1.27 -10.93 -8.09
C LEU A 376 1.87 -9.53 -8.08
N SER A 377 3.14 -9.45 -7.72
CA SER A 377 3.93 -8.24 -7.73
C SER A 377 4.93 -8.26 -8.87
N LEU A 378 4.99 -7.13 -9.57
CA LEU A 378 6.14 -6.77 -10.39
C LEU A 378 6.94 -5.68 -9.67
N ILE A 379 8.24 -5.93 -9.44
CA ILE A 379 9.17 -4.97 -8.81
C ILE A 379 10.22 -4.58 -9.83
N GLY A 380 10.44 -3.29 -10.03
CA GLY A 380 11.46 -2.77 -10.95
C GLY A 380 12.55 -1.98 -10.24
N ALA A 381 13.57 -1.61 -11.00
CA ALA A 381 14.63 -0.72 -10.54
C ALA A 381 14.07 0.64 -10.10
N ARG A 382 14.79 1.33 -9.21
CA ARG A 382 14.44 2.69 -8.80
C ARG A 382 14.35 3.61 -10.02
N GLY A 383 13.22 4.31 -10.16
CA GLY A 383 12.94 5.19 -11.30
C GLY A 383 12.42 4.50 -12.56
N ALA A 384 12.16 3.18 -12.52
CA ALA A 384 11.61 2.43 -13.65
C ALA A 384 10.07 2.30 -13.61
N ASP A 385 9.37 3.22 -12.93
CA ASP A 385 7.92 3.18 -12.67
C ASP A 385 7.08 2.94 -13.93
N GLU A 386 7.37 3.69 -15.00
CA GLU A 386 6.69 3.58 -16.29
C GLU A 386 6.83 2.16 -16.87
N GLY A 387 8.04 1.61 -16.80
CA GLY A 387 8.32 0.25 -17.25
C GLY A 387 7.65 -0.80 -16.39
N VAL A 388 7.60 -0.62 -15.07
CA VAL A 388 6.86 -1.53 -14.16
C VAL A 388 5.38 -1.54 -14.51
N LEU A 389 4.76 -0.37 -14.72
CA LEU A 389 3.35 -0.28 -15.08
C LEU A 389 3.03 -0.94 -16.42
N ARG A 390 3.85 -0.66 -17.44
CA ARG A 390 3.70 -1.28 -18.77
C ARG A 390 3.85 -2.79 -18.68
N THR A 391 4.94 -3.30 -18.10
CA THR A 391 5.22 -4.73 -18.02
C THR A 391 4.22 -5.46 -17.13
N ALA A 392 3.75 -4.86 -16.02
CA ALA A 392 2.73 -5.48 -15.17
C ALA A 392 1.42 -5.71 -15.92
N ARG A 393 1.02 -4.79 -16.81
CA ARG A 393 -0.17 -4.97 -17.67
C ARG A 393 0.02 -6.12 -18.65
N ALA A 394 1.18 -6.20 -19.32
CA ALA A 394 1.48 -7.28 -20.25
C ALA A 394 1.53 -8.66 -19.55
N VAL A 395 2.19 -8.73 -18.39
CA VAL A 395 2.27 -9.97 -17.59
C VAL A 395 0.88 -10.39 -17.09
N HIS A 396 0.07 -9.46 -16.57
CA HIS A 396 -1.28 -9.77 -16.12
C HIS A 396 -2.18 -10.28 -17.25
N GLU A 397 -2.04 -9.73 -18.46
CA GLU A 397 -2.77 -10.21 -19.63
C GLU A 397 -2.34 -11.62 -20.05
N ALA A 398 -1.05 -11.93 -20.00
CA ALA A 398 -0.52 -13.25 -20.34
C ALA A 398 -0.86 -14.32 -19.28
N MET A 399 -1.01 -13.94 -18.01
CA MET A 399 -1.28 -14.86 -16.89
C MET A 399 -2.77 -14.99 -16.53
N ARG A 400 -3.67 -14.40 -17.32
CA ARG A 400 -5.10 -14.31 -17.06
C ARG A 400 -5.87 -15.62 -17.26
#